data_AF-A0A3B3D869-F1
#
_entry.id   AF-A0A3B3D869-F1
#
_cell.length_a   1.000
_cell.length_b   1.000
_cell.length_c   1.000
_cell.angle_alpha   90.00
_cell.angle_beta   90.00
_cell.angle_gamma   90.00
#
_symmetry.space_group_name_H-M   'P 1'
#
loop_
_entity.id
_entity.type
_entity.pdbx_description
1 polymer ?
#
loop_
_entity_poly.entity_id
_entity_poly.type
_entity_poly.pdbx_seq_one_letter_code
_entity_poly.pdbx_strand_id
1 'polypeptide(L)'
;MSPFSPQICGYVIFAVGIYLKMTKDGNQLTNFAHAGVDLMIAIGTIIMVLGFLGCYGAYRESSCMLLITFILLLLIFILRLAAGILGALSEKTVNDWVKKRLQDFTPLTKQPESVKQDLEALQAKLKCCGIINGPGDWEKPPPSCYCRGTDTTDCKSGIQNTPCSTKIIDLMQQNMQVVLGISFAIAPILVSCW
;
A
#
# COMPACT_ATOMS: atom_id res chain seq x y z
N MET A 1 28.07 -15.54 4.15
CA MET A 1 27.57 -14.68 5.24
C MET A 1 27.33 -13.27 4.69
N SER A 2 26.16 -13.02 4.11
CA SER A 2 25.74 -11.68 3.69
C SER A 2 24.94 -11.01 4.82
N PRO A 3 25.17 -9.71 5.13
CA PRO A 3 24.73 -9.09 6.39
C PRO A 3 23.28 -8.58 6.41
N PHE A 4 22.47 -8.86 5.38
CA PHE A 4 21.06 -8.45 5.36
C PHE A 4 20.16 -9.68 5.46
N SER A 5 19.99 -10.18 6.69
CA SER A 5 19.00 -11.22 6.94
C SER A 5 17.59 -10.62 6.77
N PRO A 6 16.72 -11.20 5.91
CA PRO A 6 15.34 -10.72 5.69
C PRO A 6 14.49 -10.66 6.97
N GLN A 7 14.95 -11.32 8.05
CA GLN A 7 14.37 -11.22 9.39
C GLN A 7 14.39 -9.80 9.95
N ILE A 8 15.48 -9.06 9.75
CA ILE A 8 15.64 -7.69 10.28
C ILE A 8 14.61 -6.76 9.65
N CYS A 9 14.38 -6.91 8.33
CA CYS A 9 13.34 -6.16 7.62
C CYS A 9 11.94 -6.46 8.19
N GLY A 10 11.65 -7.73 8.52
CA GLY A 10 10.39 -8.12 9.16
C GLY A 10 10.16 -7.44 10.51
N TYR A 11 11.18 -7.41 11.37
CA TYR A 11 11.11 -6.72 12.66
C TYR A 11 10.88 -5.22 12.53
N VAL A 12 11.60 -4.56 11.62
CA VAL A 12 11.45 -3.13 11.38
C VAL A 12 10.04 -2.82 10.89
N ILE A 13 9.51 -3.58 9.93
CA ILE A 13 8.15 -3.39 9.40
C ILE A 13 7.10 -3.57 10.50
N PHE A 14 7.23 -4.63 11.31
CA PHE A 14 6.30 -4.89 12.42
C PHE A 14 6.34 -3.77 13.47
N ALA A 15 7.54 -3.33 13.88
CA ALA A 15 7.72 -2.25 14.83
C ALA A 15 7.13 -0.92 14.32
N VAL A 16 7.37 -0.57 13.05
CA VAL A 16 6.78 0.62 12.43
C VAL A 16 5.25 0.52 12.36
N GLY A 17 4.70 -0.66 12.05
CA GLY A 17 3.26 -0.89 12.04
C GLY A 17 2.62 -0.62 13.41
N ILE A 18 3.21 -1.15 14.49
CA ILE A 18 2.75 -0.89 15.87
C ILE A 18 2.89 0.59 16.22
N TYR A 19 4.02 1.21 15.91
CA TYR A 19 4.25 2.63 16.18
C TYR A 19 3.20 3.52 15.51
N LEU A 20 2.88 3.24 14.24
CA LEU A 20 1.87 3.97 13.48
C LEU A 20 0.46 3.75 14.05
N LYS A 21 0.16 2.56 14.57
CA LYS A 21 -1.13 2.26 15.23
C LYS A 21 -1.29 3.12 16.49
N MET A 22 -0.31 3.07 17.38
CA MET A 22 -0.31 3.80 18.65
C MET A 22 -0.34 5.32 18.46
N THR A 23 0.34 5.86 17.44
CA THR A 23 0.38 7.30 17.18
C THR A 23 -0.94 7.83 16.60
N LYS A 24 -1.76 6.95 15.98
CA LYS A 24 -3.02 7.33 15.32
C LYS A 24 -4.27 7.07 16.16
N ASP A 25 -4.15 6.53 17.37
CA ASP A 25 -5.27 6.15 18.26
C ASP A 25 -6.06 7.34 18.87
N GLY A 26 -5.85 8.58 18.40
CA GLY A 26 -6.56 9.78 18.89
C GLY A 26 -7.67 10.35 18.00
N ASN A 27 -7.79 9.96 16.71
CA ASN A 27 -8.60 10.73 15.74
C ASN A 27 -9.42 9.81 14.81
N GLN A 28 -10.68 10.15 14.51
CA GLN A 28 -11.60 9.41 13.61
C GLN A 28 -11.14 9.19 12.15
N LEU A 29 -9.94 9.62 11.78
CA LEU A 29 -9.26 9.33 10.51
C LEU A 29 -8.79 7.86 10.39
N THR A 30 -9.12 7.05 11.38
CA THR A 30 -8.52 5.75 11.63
C THR A 30 -9.00 4.66 10.69
N ASN A 31 -10.18 4.71 10.06
CA ASN A 31 -10.67 3.55 9.30
C ASN A 31 -9.88 3.23 8.02
N PHE A 32 -9.43 4.24 7.26
CA PHE A 32 -8.61 4.00 6.06
C PHE A 32 -7.19 3.57 6.42
N ALA A 33 -6.57 4.31 7.36
CA ALA A 33 -5.23 4.03 7.85
C ALA A 33 -5.17 2.72 8.64
N HIS A 34 -6.23 2.32 9.34
CA HIS A 34 -6.31 1.07 10.09
C HIS A 34 -6.15 -0.13 9.18
N ALA A 35 -6.92 -0.24 8.09
CA ALA A 35 -6.77 -1.43 7.24
C ALA A 35 -5.38 -1.53 6.60
N GLY A 36 -4.76 -0.40 6.23
CA GLY A 36 -3.39 -0.39 5.72
C GLY A 36 -2.34 -0.75 6.79
N VAL A 37 -2.48 -0.19 8.00
CA VAL A 37 -1.58 -0.46 9.14
C VAL A 37 -1.76 -1.88 9.66
N ASP A 38 -2.98 -2.38 9.79
CA ASP A 38 -3.29 -3.75 10.19
C ASP A 38 -2.76 -4.76 9.15
N LEU A 39 -2.87 -4.45 7.85
CA LEU A 39 -2.25 -5.26 6.80
C LEU A 39 -0.71 -5.25 6.92
N MET A 40 -0.11 -4.08 7.18
CA MET A 40 1.33 -3.96 7.39
C MET A 40 1.82 -4.78 8.59
N ILE A 41 1.06 -4.77 9.70
CA ILE A 41 1.33 -5.59 10.89
C ILE A 41 1.20 -7.09 10.57
N ALA A 42 0.14 -7.48 9.85
CA ALA A 42 -0.08 -8.87 9.46
C ALA A 42 1.06 -9.39 8.56
N ILE A 43 1.45 -8.61 7.55
CA ILE A 43 2.56 -8.93 6.65
C ILE A 43 3.89 -9.03 7.44
N GLY A 44 4.17 -8.06 8.31
CA GLY A 44 5.38 -8.07 9.15
C GLY A 44 5.47 -9.31 10.04
N THR A 45 4.35 -9.71 10.66
CA THR A 45 4.27 -10.92 11.50
C THR A 45 4.55 -12.18 10.69
N ILE A 46 3.97 -12.31 9.49
CA ILE A 46 4.20 -13.46 8.60
C ILE A 46 5.68 -13.55 8.21
N ILE A 47 6.30 -12.43 7.83
CA ILE A 47 7.73 -12.38 7.47
C ILE A 47 8.61 -12.78 8.66
N MET A 48 8.27 -12.33 9.88
CA MET A 48 9.00 -12.69 11.09
C MET A 48 8.94 -14.21 11.34
N VAL A 49 7.75 -14.82 11.29
CA VAL A 49 7.57 -16.27 11.49
C VAL A 49 8.32 -17.08 10.44
N LEU A 50 8.20 -16.72 9.16
CA LEU A 50 8.93 -17.41 8.07
C LEU A 50 10.44 -17.28 8.24
N GLY A 51 10.93 -16.10 8.65
CA GLY A 51 12.34 -15.87 8.93
C GLY A 51 12.87 -16.74 10.07
N PHE A 52 12.11 -16.87 11.16
CA PHE A 52 12.47 -17.74 12.28
C PHE A 52 12.50 -19.22 11.91
N LEU A 53 11.45 -19.70 11.22
CA LEU A 53 11.36 -21.10 10.79
C LEU A 53 12.50 -21.48 9.87
N GLY A 54 12.86 -20.60 8.95
CA GLY A 54 14.01 -20.83 8.10
C GLY A 54 15.31 -20.96 8.92
N CYS A 55 15.65 -19.98 9.76
CA CYS A 55 16.94 -19.98 10.47
C CYS A 55 17.06 -21.17 11.42
N TYR A 56 15.96 -21.53 12.07
CA TYR A 56 15.89 -22.73 12.89
C TYR A 56 16.00 -24.03 12.06
N GLY A 57 15.44 -24.05 10.85
CA GLY A 57 15.57 -25.16 9.89
C GLY A 57 17.01 -25.38 9.44
N ALA A 58 17.76 -24.31 9.18
CA ALA A 58 19.19 -24.37 8.85
C ALA A 58 20.04 -24.84 10.05
N TYR A 59 19.68 -24.44 11.27
CA TYR A 59 20.40 -24.81 12.49
C TYR A 59 20.23 -26.29 12.88
N ARG A 60 19.06 -26.88 12.64
CA ARG A 60 18.74 -28.24 13.11
C ARG A 60 19.24 -29.36 12.20
N GLU A 61 19.76 -29.07 11.00
CA GLU A 61 20.18 -30.03 9.95
C GLU A 61 19.15 -31.16 9.70
N SER A 62 17.90 -30.94 10.12
CA SER A 62 16.85 -31.95 10.09
C SER A 62 16.04 -31.79 8.82
N SER A 63 16.08 -32.81 7.95
CA SER A 63 15.40 -32.77 6.65
C SER A 63 13.90 -32.51 6.75
N CYS A 64 13.25 -32.91 7.86
CA CYS A 64 11.82 -32.71 8.09
C CYS A 64 11.45 -31.21 8.22
N MET A 65 12.27 -30.42 8.92
CA MET A 65 11.95 -29.01 9.18
C MET A 65 12.20 -28.10 7.96
N LEU A 66 13.20 -28.46 7.16
CA LEU A 66 13.47 -27.83 5.87
C LEU A 66 12.34 -28.13 4.87
N LEU A 67 11.81 -29.36 4.88
CA LEU A 67 10.66 -29.76 4.06
C LEU A 67 9.37 -29.01 4.44
N ILE A 68 9.09 -28.83 5.74
CA ILE A 68 7.93 -28.03 6.19
C ILE A 68 8.05 -26.57 5.72
N THR A 69 9.25 -25.98 5.82
CA THR A 69 9.52 -24.61 5.36
C THR A 69 9.29 -24.50 3.85
N PHE A 70 9.76 -25.48 3.07
CA PHE A 70 9.54 -25.53 1.63
C PHE A 70 8.05 -25.62 1.26
N ILE A 71 7.28 -26.50 1.93
CA ILE A 71 5.83 -26.61 1.71
C ILE A 71 5.12 -25.29 2.03
N LEU A 72 5.46 -24.64 3.14
CA LEU A 72 4.87 -23.33 3.51
C LEU A 72 5.15 -22.25 2.46
N LEU A 73 6.40 -22.17 1.96
CA LEU A 73 6.76 -21.22 0.91
C LEU A 73 6.01 -21.49 -0.41
N LEU A 74 5.86 -22.77 -0.79
CA LEU A 74 5.07 -23.16 -1.95
C LEU A 74 3.59 -22.78 -1.81
N LEU A 75 2.99 -23.00 -0.64
CA LEU A 75 1.61 -22.61 -0.37
C LEU A 75 1.44 -21.09 -0.50
N ILE A 76 2.37 -20.30 0.03
CA ILE A 76 2.36 -18.84 -0.11
C ILE A 76 2.49 -18.42 -1.57
N PHE A 77 3.32 -19.10 -2.35
CA PHE A 77 3.47 -18.82 -3.78
C PHE A 77 2.16 -19.05 -4.54
N ILE A 78 1.47 -20.17 -4.28
CA ILE A 78 0.16 -20.46 -4.87
C ILE A 78 -0.88 -19.40 -4.47
N LEU A 79 -0.91 -19.01 -3.19
CA LEU A 79 -1.81 -17.95 -2.72
C LEU A 79 -1.52 -16.60 -3.39
N ARG A 80 -0.25 -16.24 -3.61
CA ARG A 80 0.14 -15.02 -4.33
C ARG A 80 -0.33 -15.06 -5.79
N LEU A 81 -0.18 -16.20 -6.47
CA LEU A 81 -0.69 -16.36 -7.84
C LEU A 81 -2.21 -16.24 -7.89
N ALA A 82 -2.92 -16.92 -7.00
CA ALA A 82 -4.38 -16.85 -6.93
C ALA A 82 -4.86 -15.41 -6.65
N ALA A 83 -4.24 -14.72 -5.70
CA ALA A 83 -4.56 -13.32 -5.38
C ALA A 83 -4.28 -12.39 -6.57
N GLY A 84 -3.16 -12.57 -7.28
CA GLY A 84 -2.83 -11.79 -8.47
C GLY A 84 -3.84 -11.98 -9.60
N ILE A 85 -4.24 -13.22 -9.88
CA ILE A 85 -5.24 -13.53 -10.91
C ILE A 85 -6.62 -12.97 -10.52
N LEU A 86 -7.09 -13.22 -9.29
CA LEU A 86 -8.37 -12.71 -8.82
C LEU A 86 -8.41 -11.18 -8.80
N GLY A 87 -7.30 -10.54 -8.42
CA GLY A 87 -7.15 -9.08 -8.44
C GLY A 87 -7.22 -8.50 -9.84
N ALA A 88 -6.60 -9.16 -10.83
CA ALA A 88 -6.67 -8.76 -12.23
C ALA A 88 -8.08 -8.94 -12.81
N LEU A 89 -8.77 -10.05 -12.50
CA LEU A 89 -10.14 -10.29 -12.96
C LEU A 89 -11.17 -9.35 -12.30
N SER A 90 -10.91 -8.94 -11.06
CA SER A 90 -11.81 -8.12 -10.26
C SER A 90 -11.40 -6.65 -10.22
N GLU A 91 -10.74 -6.15 -11.27
CA GLU A 91 -10.21 -4.78 -11.31
C GLU A 91 -11.26 -3.73 -10.94
N LYS A 92 -12.49 -3.86 -11.47
CA LYS A 92 -13.60 -2.96 -11.15
C LYS A 92 -13.93 -2.96 -9.66
N THR A 93 -14.04 -4.15 -9.05
CA THR A 93 -14.32 -4.31 -7.62
C THR A 93 -13.20 -3.70 -6.77
N VAL A 94 -11.93 -3.87 -7.17
CA VAL A 94 -10.79 -3.26 -6.48
C VAL A 94 -10.84 -1.74 -6.60
N ASN A 95 -11.08 -1.20 -7.79
CA ASN A 95 -11.18 0.23 -8.04
C ASN A 95 -12.36 0.85 -7.26
N ASP A 96 -13.51 0.18 -7.22
CA ASP A 96 -14.69 0.63 -6.47
C ASP A 96 -14.45 0.57 -4.95
N TRP A 97 -13.76 -0.46 -4.46
CA TRP A 97 -13.36 -0.54 -3.07
C TRP A 97 -12.42 0.61 -2.70
N VAL A 98 -11.41 0.91 -3.52
CA VAL A 98 -10.51 2.05 -3.32
C VAL A 98 -11.29 3.37 -3.33
N LYS A 99 -12.18 3.57 -4.31
CA LYS A 99 -13.02 4.79 -4.39
C LYS A 99 -13.91 4.95 -3.16
N LYS A 100 -14.60 3.90 -2.73
CA LYS A 100 -15.45 3.92 -1.52
C LYS A 100 -14.65 4.29 -0.29
N ARG A 101 -13.43 3.75 -0.18
CA ARG A 101 -12.53 4.02 0.94
C ARG A 101 -11.95 5.44 0.90
N LEU A 102 -11.75 6.00 -0.29
CA LEU A 102 -11.41 7.41 -0.45
C LEU A 102 -12.62 8.32 -0.19
N GLN A 103 -13.84 7.87 -0.48
CA GLN A 103 -15.06 8.61 -0.23
C GLN A 103 -15.30 8.85 1.28
N ASP A 104 -14.79 7.99 2.16
CA ASP A 104 -14.87 8.20 3.62
C ASP A 104 -14.19 9.49 4.10
N PHE A 105 -13.32 10.09 3.27
CA PHE A 105 -12.67 11.37 3.57
C PHE A 105 -13.52 12.58 3.18
N THR A 106 -14.64 12.41 2.46
CA THR A 106 -15.57 13.50 2.14
C THR A 106 -16.75 13.55 3.13
N PRO A 107 -17.29 14.74 3.46
CA PRO A 107 -16.86 16.07 2.98
C PRO A 107 -15.59 16.56 3.67
N LEU A 108 -14.71 17.19 2.90
CA LEU A 108 -13.41 17.68 3.38
C LEU A 108 -13.53 18.78 4.44
N THR A 109 -14.62 19.54 4.43
CA THR A 109 -14.88 20.58 5.44
C THR A 109 -14.82 20.03 6.86
N LYS A 110 -15.27 18.78 7.07
CA LYS A 110 -15.33 18.14 8.39
C LYS A 110 -14.01 17.48 8.82
N GLN A 111 -13.01 17.42 7.94
CA GLN A 111 -11.73 16.76 8.23
C GLN A 111 -10.80 17.69 9.02
N PRO A 112 -9.94 17.14 9.90
CA PRO A 112 -8.97 17.93 10.65
C PRO A 112 -7.90 18.52 9.73
N GLU A 113 -7.25 19.59 10.18
CA GLU A 113 -6.30 20.35 9.36
C GLU A 113 -5.10 19.53 8.89
N SER A 114 -4.61 18.59 9.70
CA SER A 114 -3.54 17.67 9.32
C SER A 114 -3.89 16.83 8.09
N VAL A 115 -5.15 16.45 7.94
CA VAL A 115 -5.64 15.65 6.80
C VAL A 115 -5.73 16.49 5.54
N LYS A 116 -6.16 17.74 5.70
CA LYS A 116 -6.20 18.70 4.59
C LYS A 116 -4.78 18.96 4.08
N GLN A 117 -3.82 19.17 4.98
CA GLN A 117 -2.40 19.34 4.64
C GLN A 117 -1.80 18.13 3.90
N ASP A 118 -2.04 16.91 4.41
CA ASP A 118 -1.59 15.68 3.75
C ASP A 118 -2.20 15.54 2.35
N LEU A 119 -3.48 15.90 2.20
CA LEU A 119 -4.16 15.89 0.91
C LEU A 119 -3.63 16.97 -0.04
N GLU A 120 -3.33 18.18 0.44
CA GLU A 120 -2.73 19.23 -0.38
C GLU A 120 -1.34 18.82 -0.90
N ALA A 121 -0.53 18.18 -0.06
CA ALA A 121 0.76 17.62 -0.47
C ALA A 121 0.58 16.52 -1.52
N LEU A 122 -0.43 15.65 -1.36
CA LEU A 122 -0.76 14.61 -2.33
C LEU A 122 -1.24 15.22 -3.66
N GLN A 123 -2.11 16.22 -3.63
CA GLN A 123 -2.62 16.95 -4.78
C GLN A 123 -1.49 17.62 -5.57
N ALA A 124 -0.56 18.27 -4.87
CA ALA A 124 0.62 18.89 -5.49
C ALA A 124 1.51 17.84 -6.17
N LYS A 125 1.67 16.67 -5.55
CA LYS A 125 2.50 15.57 -6.09
C LYS A 125 1.86 14.87 -7.29
N LEU A 126 0.54 14.64 -7.24
CA LEU A 126 -0.20 13.90 -8.26
C LEU A 126 -0.86 14.79 -9.33
N LYS A 127 -0.74 16.11 -9.20
CA LYS A 127 -1.37 17.11 -10.09
C LYS A 127 -2.87 16.83 -10.27
N CYS A 128 -3.58 16.67 -9.17
CA CYS A 128 -5.03 16.42 -9.12
C CYS A 128 -5.69 17.35 -8.10
N CYS A 129 -7.01 17.47 -8.13
CA CYS A 129 -7.76 18.24 -7.14
C CYS A 129 -8.97 17.48 -6.61
N GLY A 130 -9.23 17.57 -5.32
CA GLY A 130 -10.32 16.85 -4.65
C GLY A 130 -10.14 15.33 -4.67
N ILE A 131 -11.08 14.60 -4.06
CA ILE A 131 -10.96 13.16 -3.88
C ILE A 131 -11.82 12.42 -4.90
N ILE A 132 -13.14 12.69 -4.91
CA ILE A 132 -14.14 12.00 -5.74
C ILE A 132 -14.70 12.93 -6.81
N ASN A 133 -15.17 14.14 -6.44
CA ASN A 133 -15.87 15.05 -7.35
C ASN A 133 -14.97 16.18 -7.89
N GLY A 134 -13.65 16.05 -7.75
CA GLY A 134 -12.72 17.05 -8.26
C GLY A 134 -12.72 18.33 -7.39
N PRO A 135 -12.56 19.52 -7.97
CA PRO A 135 -12.60 20.79 -7.25
C PRO A 135 -13.88 21.03 -6.43
N GLY A 136 -14.99 20.39 -6.80
CA GLY A 136 -16.27 20.51 -6.09
C GLY A 136 -16.29 19.87 -4.70
N ASP A 137 -15.27 19.08 -4.37
CA ASP A 137 -15.11 18.53 -3.02
C ASP A 137 -14.62 19.59 -2.00
N TRP A 138 -14.11 20.74 -2.48
CA TRP A 138 -13.68 21.87 -1.67
C TRP A 138 -14.68 23.02 -1.75
N GLU A 139 -15.02 23.63 -0.61
CA GLU A 139 -15.75 24.91 -0.60
C GLU A 139 -14.91 26.02 -1.25
N LYS A 140 -13.61 26.02 -0.99
CA LYS A 140 -12.63 26.90 -1.61
C LYS A 140 -11.37 26.11 -1.95
N PRO A 141 -11.06 25.90 -3.25
CA PRO A 141 -9.90 25.10 -3.65
C PRO A 141 -8.58 25.67 -3.08
N PRO A 142 -7.75 24.84 -2.43
CA PRO A 142 -6.45 25.26 -1.93
C PRO A 142 -5.42 25.50 -3.05
N PRO A 143 -4.30 26.18 -2.76
CA PRO A 143 -3.23 26.44 -3.73
C PRO A 143 -2.71 25.18 -4.46
N SER A 144 -2.74 24.01 -3.82
CA SER A 144 -2.35 22.71 -4.40
C SER A 144 -3.19 22.28 -5.61
N CYS A 145 -4.43 22.75 -5.71
CA CYS A 145 -5.34 22.46 -6.82
C CYS A 145 -5.10 23.33 -8.06
N TYR A 146 -4.33 24.40 -7.93
CA TYR A 146 -4.04 25.29 -9.04
C TYR A 146 -2.94 24.72 -9.93
N CYS A 147 -3.10 24.92 -11.22
CA CYS A 147 -2.14 24.45 -12.20
C CYS A 147 -0.85 25.25 -12.11
N ARG A 148 0.28 24.55 -11.95
CA ARG A 148 1.62 25.14 -11.87
C ARG A 148 2.43 24.65 -13.07
N GLY A 149 2.61 25.51 -14.08
CA GLY A 149 3.37 25.21 -15.31
C GLY A 149 2.50 25.13 -16.57
N THR A 150 3.07 24.57 -17.65
CA THR A 150 2.48 24.50 -19.00
C THR A 150 1.71 23.21 -19.31
N ASP A 151 1.60 22.27 -18.36
CA ASP A 151 0.77 21.07 -18.50
C ASP A 151 -0.71 21.45 -18.37
N THR A 152 -1.34 21.81 -19.48
CA THR A 152 -2.72 22.30 -19.53
C THR A 152 -3.74 21.22 -19.91
N THR A 153 -3.33 19.97 -20.08
CA THR A 153 -4.19 18.89 -20.61
C THR A 153 -5.39 18.57 -19.72
N ASP A 154 -5.29 18.76 -18.40
CA ASP A 154 -6.38 18.50 -17.42
C ASP A 154 -6.81 19.76 -16.64
N CYS A 155 -6.36 20.95 -17.06
CA CYS A 155 -6.63 22.21 -16.36
C CYS A 155 -7.83 22.94 -16.96
N LYS A 156 -8.86 23.18 -16.13
CA LYS A 156 -10.03 23.97 -16.50
C LYS A 156 -10.05 25.26 -15.68
N SER A 157 -10.02 26.41 -16.34
CA SER A 157 -9.99 27.74 -15.69
C SER A 157 -8.86 27.91 -14.66
N GLY A 158 -7.69 27.29 -14.89
CA GLY A 158 -6.53 27.36 -14.00
C GLY A 158 -6.54 26.38 -12.81
N ILE A 159 -7.55 25.50 -12.71
CA ILE A 159 -7.69 24.50 -11.65
C ILE A 159 -7.65 23.10 -12.27
N GLN A 160 -6.98 22.16 -11.59
CA GLN A 160 -6.95 20.75 -11.98
C GLN A 160 -8.37 20.16 -11.92
N ASN A 161 -8.90 19.67 -13.03
CA ASN A 161 -10.26 19.11 -13.07
C ASN A 161 -10.29 17.61 -12.70
N THR A 162 -9.15 16.94 -12.75
CA THR A 162 -9.05 15.50 -12.53
C THR A 162 -9.10 15.16 -11.03
N PRO A 163 -10.02 14.29 -10.59
CA PRO A 163 -10.10 13.85 -9.19
C PRO A 163 -8.89 12.98 -8.82
N CYS A 164 -8.40 13.15 -7.59
CA CYS A 164 -7.24 12.38 -7.13
C CYS A 164 -7.50 10.87 -7.04
N SER A 165 -8.74 10.43 -6.84
CA SER A 165 -9.07 8.99 -6.86
C SER A 165 -8.65 8.30 -8.15
N THR A 166 -8.85 8.93 -9.31
CA THR A 166 -8.43 8.36 -10.60
C THR A 166 -6.90 8.29 -10.70
N LYS A 167 -6.20 9.38 -10.40
CA LYS A 167 -4.72 9.39 -10.43
C LYS A 167 -4.11 8.39 -9.44
N ILE A 168 -4.71 8.21 -8.27
CA ILE A 168 -4.27 7.22 -7.28
C ILE A 168 -4.47 5.81 -7.81
N ILE A 169 -5.62 5.52 -8.43
CA ILE A 169 -5.89 4.20 -9.03
C ILE A 169 -4.92 3.92 -10.17
N ASP A 170 -4.70 4.87 -11.09
CA ASP A 170 -3.75 4.74 -12.20
C ASP A 170 -2.33 4.49 -11.67
N LEU A 171 -1.92 5.25 -10.65
CA LEU A 171 -0.61 5.11 -10.04
C LEU A 171 -0.46 3.79 -9.30
N MET A 172 -1.52 3.32 -8.64
CA MET A 172 -1.57 1.99 -8.03
C MET A 172 -1.42 0.92 -9.11
N GLN A 173 -2.18 0.97 -10.20
CA GLN A 173 -2.11 -0.03 -11.27
C GLN A 173 -0.74 -0.08 -11.93
N GLN A 174 -0.17 1.08 -12.27
CA GLN A 174 1.13 1.18 -12.92
C GLN A 174 2.27 0.65 -12.02
N ASN A 175 2.28 1.03 -10.75
CA ASN A 175 3.37 0.62 -9.84
C ASN A 175 3.15 -0.78 -9.27
N MET A 176 1.91 -1.21 -9.06
CA MET A 176 1.59 -2.53 -8.51
C MET A 176 2.03 -3.63 -9.47
N GLN A 177 1.88 -3.46 -10.78
CA GLN A 177 2.39 -4.45 -11.75
C GLN A 177 3.90 -4.66 -11.62
N VAL A 178 4.67 -3.57 -11.45
CA VAL A 178 6.13 -3.65 -11.25
C VAL A 178 6.48 -4.34 -9.92
N VAL A 179 5.81 -3.95 -8.83
CA VAL A 179 6.05 -4.54 -7.50
C VAL A 179 5.70 -6.03 -7.48
N LEU A 180 4.57 -6.42 -8.10
CA LEU A 180 4.18 -7.82 -8.24
C LEU A 180 5.21 -8.60 -9.05
N GLY A 181 5.69 -8.04 -10.17
CA GLY A 181 6.74 -8.65 -10.99
C GLY A 181 8.02 -8.93 -10.19
N ILE A 182 8.50 -7.94 -9.42
CA ILE A 182 9.68 -8.10 -8.55
C ILE A 182 9.41 -9.18 -7.48
N SER A 183 8.24 -9.16 -6.85
CA SER A 183 7.85 -10.17 -5.85
C SER A 183 7.86 -11.60 -6.42
N PHE A 184 7.33 -11.80 -7.63
CA PHE A 184 7.33 -13.12 -8.28
C PHE A 184 8.73 -13.57 -8.70
N ALA A 185 9.60 -12.64 -9.12
CA ALA A 185 10.98 -12.95 -9.47
C ALA A 185 11.84 -13.32 -8.24
N ILE A 186 11.61 -12.66 -7.10
CA ILE A 186 12.37 -12.90 -5.85
C ILE A 186 11.93 -14.20 -5.16
N ALA A 187 10.66 -14.59 -5.26
CA ALA A 187 10.14 -15.79 -4.59
C ALA A 187 10.96 -17.09 -4.87
N PRO A 188 11.26 -17.47 -6.12
CA PRO A 188 12.08 -18.66 -6.39
C PRO A 188 13.54 -18.49 -5.97
N ILE A 189 14.08 -17.26 -5.98
CA ILE A 189 15.43 -16.96 -5.47
C ILE A 189 15.50 -17.19 -3.97
N LEU A 190 14.46 -16.76 -3.22
CA LEU A 190 14.36 -17.06 -1.80
C LEU A 190 14.29 -18.57 -1.58
N VAL A 191 13.50 -19.31 -2.36
CA VAL A 191 13.38 -20.77 -2.24
C VAL A 191 14.70 -21.50 -2.53
N SER A 192 15.57 -20.95 -3.40
CA SER A 192 16.84 -21.57 -3.79
C SER A 192 18.05 -21.08 -2.97
N CYS A 193 17.89 -20.05 -2.14
CA CYS A 193 18.93 -19.53 -1.24
C CYS A 193 18.76 -20.01 0.21
N TRP A 194 17.69 -20.74 0.50
CA TRP A 194 17.44 -21.52 1.72
C TRP A 194 17.89 -22.97 1.51
#